data_AF-A0AAT9HVQ0-F1
#
_entry.id   AF-A0AAT9HVQ0-F1
#
_cell.length_a   1.000
_cell.length_b   1.000
_cell.length_c   1.000
_cell.angle_alpha   90.00
_cell.angle_beta   90.00
_cell.angle_gamma   90.00
#
_symmetry.space_group_name_H-M   'P 1'
#
loop_
_entity.id
_entity.type
_entity.pdbx_description
1 polymer ?
#
loop_
_entity_poly.entity_id
_entity_poly.type
_entity_poly.pdbx_seq_one_letter_code
_entity_poly.pdbx_strand_id
1 'polypeptide(L)'
;MRLSVLSALEVACLDALGKSLGLPVHALLGGKVRDTVDYSAYLFYKWAHHPRGVRAEKDDWGAALDPAGIVEQARTFTERYGFTSFKLKGGVFPPDEEIAAVRALAAAFPGHPCASTPTAPGPWRPR
;
A
#
# COMPACT_ATOMS: atom_id res chain seq x y z
N MET A 1 26.08 -4.73 -12.54
CA MET A 1 24.84 -3.99 -12.89
C MET A 1 23.84 -4.14 -11.75
N ARG A 2 23.18 -3.08 -11.28
CA ARG A 2 22.16 -3.19 -10.21
C ARG A 2 20.91 -3.86 -10.76
N LEU A 3 20.27 -4.73 -9.97
CA LEU A 3 19.04 -5.41 -10.38
C LEU A 3 17.92 -4.44 -10.77
N SER A 4 17.84 -3.27 -10.13
CA SER A 4 16.87 -2.23 -10.48
C SER A 4 17.06 -1.66 -11.89
N VAL A 5 18.31 -1.53 -12.36
CA VAL A 5 18.61 -1.08 -13.72
C VAL A 5 18.22 -2.14 -14.74
N LEU A 6 18.55 -3.40 -14.46
CA LEU A 6 18.16 -4.52 -15.32
C LEU A 6 16.63 -4.61 -15.45
N SER A 7 15.91 -4.53 -14.33
CA SER A 7 14.45 -4.62 -14.30
C SER A 7 13.79 -3.50 -15.13
N ALA A 8 14.28 -2.26 -15.04
CA ALA A 8 13.74 -1.17 -15.84
C ALA A 8 13.91 -1.40 -17.35
N LEU A 9 15.06 -1.90 -17.77
CA LEU A 9 15.34 -2.22 -19.17
C LEU A 9 14.51 -3.43 -19.64
N GLU A 10 14.45 -4.49 -18.84
CA GLU A 10 13.68 -5.70 -19.15
C GLU A 10 12.19 -5.38 -19.34
N VAL A 11 11.59 -4.59 -18.46
CA VAL A 11 10.18 -4.16 -18.59
C VAL A 11 9.96 -3.38 -19.89
N ALA A 12 10.88 -2.48 -20.25
CA ALA A 12 10.79 -1.74 -21.52
C ALA A 12 10.92 -2.65 -22.74
N CYS A 13 11.82 -3.65 -22.69
CA CYS A 13 11.96 -4.64 -23.74
C CYS A 13 10.70 -5.51 -23.90
N LEU A 14 10.07 -5.93 -22.80
CA LEU A 14 8.82 -6.71 -22.82
C LEU A 14 7.66 -5.88 -23.43
N ASP A 15 7.56 -4.59 -23.08
CA ASP A 15 6.58 -3.68 -23.68
C ASP A 15 6.81 -3.49 -25.19
N ALA A 16 8.04 -3.23 -25.61
CA ALA A 16 8.39 -3.07 -27.03
C ALA A 16 8.13 -4.37 -27.83
N LEU A 17 8.48 -5.53 -27.27
CA LEU A 17 8.20 -6.82 -27.87
C LEU A 17 6.69 -7.05 -28.01
N GLY A 18 5.91 -6.81 -26.95
CA GLY A 18 4.46 -6.92 -26.96
C GLY A 18 3.82 -6.06 -28.05
N LYS A 19 4.24 -4.79 -28.16
CA LYS A 19 3.81 -3.87 -29.21
C LYS A 19 4.16 -4.38 -30.62
N SER A 20 5.36 -4.90 -30.83
CA SER A 20 5.79 -5.43 -32.14
C SER A 20 5.00 -6.66 -32.59
N LEU A 21 4.51 -7.47 -31.65
CA LEU A 21 3.73 -8.69 -31.90
C LEU A 21 2.21 -8.45 -31.82
N GLY A 22 1.76 -7.26 -31.43
CA GLY A 22 0.34 -6.98 -31.18
C GLY A 22 -0.23 -7.75 -29.98
N LEU A 23 0.61 -8.12 -29.02
CA LEU A 23 0.24 -8.92 -27.84
C LEU A 23 0.37 -8.12 -26.54
N PRO A 24 -0.52 -8.33 -25.56
CA PRO A 24 -0.32 -7.78 -24.22
C PRO A 24 0.85 -8.49 -23.51
N VAL A 25 1.55 -7.78 -22.62
CA VAL A 25 2.75 -8.31 -21.92
C VAL A 25 2.46 -9.63 -21.20
N HIS A 26 1.29 -9.79 -20.57
CA HIS A 26 0.96 -11.04 -19.88
C HIS A 26 0.92 -12.26 -20.80
N ALA A 27 0.69 -12.10 -22.11
CA ALA A 27 0.75 -13.21 -23.07
C ALA A 27 2.19 -13.70 -23.28
N LEU A 28 3.18 -12.81 -23.17
CA LEU A 28 4.60 -13.15 -23.20
C LEU A 28 5.05 -13.87 -21.93
N LEU A 29 4.31 -13.71 -20.82
CA LEU A 29 4.59 -14.26 -19.49
C LEU A 29 3.80 -15.54 -19.18
N GLY A 30 3.31 -16.25 -20.20
CA GLY A 30 2.56 -17.51 -20.04
C GLY A 30 1.03 -17.37 -20.06
N GLY A 31 0.51 -16.18 -20.34
CA GLY A 31 -0.92 -15.91 -20.42
C GLY A 31 -1.52 -15.48 -19.08
N LYS A 32 -2.66 -14.78 -19.13
CA LYS A 32 -3.38 -14.38 -17.92
C LYS A 32 -4.11 -15.59 -17.32
N VAL A 33 -4.08 -15.71 -16.00
CA VAL A 33 -4.85 -16.71 -15.22
C VAL A 33 -6.07 -16.10 -14.52
N ARG A 34 -6.23 -14.78 -14.61
CA ARG A 34 -7.34 -13.98 -14.09
C ARG A 34 -7.45 -12.69 -14.90
N ASP A 35 -8.65 -12.13 -14.98
CA ASP A 35 -8.91 -10.91 -15.75
C ASP A 35 -8.56 -9.62 -14.99
N THR A 36 -8.65 -9.66 -13.66
CA THR A 36 -8.32 -8.55 -12.77
C THR A 36 -7.33 -8.98 -11.71
N VAL A 37 -6.57 -8.03 -11.17
CA VAL A 37 -5.64 -8.26 -10.06
C VAL A 37 -6.14 -7.44 -8.87
N ASP A 38 -6.46 -8.12 -7.78
CA ASP A 38 -6.88 -7.46 -6.55
C ASP A 38 -5.66 -6.86 -5.84
N TYR A 39 -5.83 -5.64 -5.32
CA TYR A 39 -4.81 -4.92 -4.58
C TYR A 39 -5.28 -4.68 -3.13
N SER A 40 -4.33 -4.31 -2.27
CA SER A 40 -4.62 -3.89 -0.89
C SER A 40 -4.51 -2.38 -0.75
N ALA A 41 -5.40 -1.81 0.06
CA ALA A 41 -5.28 -0.43 0.53
C ALA A 41 -4.07 -0.34 1.47
N TYR A 42 -3.09 0.46 1.05
CA TYR A 42 -1.85 0.64 1.81
C TYR A 42 -1.99 1.87 2.71
N LEU A 43 -2.20 1.62 4.00
CA LEU A 43 -2.46 2.62 5.02
C LEU A 43 -1.17 3.12 5.65
N PHE A 44 -1.14 4.40 5.98
CA PHE A 44 0.00 5.08 6.60
C PHE A 44 -0.46 6.03 7.68
N TYR A 45 0.31 6.05 8.77
CA TYR A 45 0.31 7.21 9.65
C TYR A 45 0.85 8.43 8.89
N LYS A 46 0.10 9.52 8.91
CA LYS A 46 0.45 10.75 8.19
C LYS A 46 0.03 11.99 8.95
N TRP A 47 0.80 13.06 8.80
CA TRP A 47 0.35 14.39 9.18
C TRP A 47 -0.70 14.91 8.20
N ALA A 48 -1.46 15.92 8.64
CA ALA A 48 -2.44 16.59 7.79
C ALA A 48 -1.77 17.26 6.59
N HIS A 49 -0.58 17.86 6.79
CA HIS A 49 0.13 18.60 5.76
C HIS A 49 1.64 18.45 5.90
N HIS A 50 2.36 18.73 4.82
CA HIS A 50 3.80 18.91 4.85
C HIS A 50 4.20 20.13 5.71
N PRO A 51 5.41 20.13 6.31
CA PRO A 51 5.91 21.26 7.08
C PRO A 51 5.93 22.57 6.28
N ARG A 52 5.79 23.70 6.97
CA ARG A 52 5.83 25.03 6.35
C ARG A 52 7.15 25.24 5.60
N GLY A 53 7.06 25.76 4.38
CA GLY A 53 8.23 26.02 3.53
C GLY A 53 8.62 24.83 2.63
N VAL A 54 8.04 23.65 2.83
CA VAL A 54 8.18 22.53 1.89
C VAL A 54 7.17 22.72 0.76
N ARG A 55 7.66 22.76 -0.49
CA ARG A 55 6.79 22.78 -1.67
C ARG A 55 6.10 21.42 -1.80
N ALA A 56 4.81 21.39 -1.47
CA ALA A 56 3.97 20.22 -1.62
C ALA A 56 2.54 20.61 -1.97
N GLU A 57 1.85 19.73 -2.68
CA GLU A 57 0.42 19.85 -2.91
C GLU A 57 -0.34 19.52 -1.62
N LYS A 58 -1.49 20.16 -1.43
CA LYS A 58 -2.39 19.83 -0.30
C LYS A 58 -3.22 18.62 -0.68
N ASP A 59 -3.21 17.61 0.18
CA ASP A 59 -4.08 16.46 0.07
C ASP A 59 -5.39 16.65 0.87
N ASP A 60 -6.38 15.82 0.58
CA ASP A 60 -7.70 15.82 1.21
C ASP A 60 -7.90 14.62 2.18
N TRP A 61 -6.83 13.92 2.54
CA TRP A 61 -6.90 12.74 3.41
C TRP A 61 -6.91 13.10 4.89
N GLY A 62 -6.44 14.30 5.24
CA GLY A 62 -6.27 14.71 6.63
C GLY A 62 -5.14 13.94 7.34
N ALA A 63 -5.12 14.04 8.67
CA ALA A 63 -4.15 13.33 9.50
C ALA A 63 -4.67 11.93 9.88
N ALA A 64 -3.76 10.97 9.96
CA ALA A 64 -4.00 9.66 10.58
C ALA A 64 -2.86 9.40 11.56
N LEU A 65 -3.10 9.69 12.85
CA LEU A 65 -2.09 9.62 13.91
C LEU A 65 -2.55 8.74 15.07
N ASP A 66 -3.69 8.09 14.93
CA ASP A 66 -4.32 7.23 15.93
C ASP A 66 -5.19 6.16 15.23
N PRO A 67 -5.73 5.18 15.96
CA PRO A 67 -6.59 4.14 15.39
C PRO A 67 -7.80 4.67 14.62
N ALA A 68 -8.41 5.77 15.06
CA ALA A 68 -9.60 6.32 14.41
C ALA A 68 -9.25 6.91 13.03
N GLY A 69 -8.16 7.68 12.94
CA GLY A 69 -7.67 8.22 11.69
C GLY A 69 -7.26 7.15 10.68
N ILE A 70 -6.71 6.03 11.16
CA ILE A 70 -6.40 4.88 10.31
C ILE A 70 -7.66 4.20 9.76
N VAL A 71 -8.72 4.07 10.58
CA VAL A 71 -10.02 3.55 10.13
C VAL A 71 -10.67 4.48 9.11
N GLU A 72 -10.64 5.81 9.32
CA GLU A 72 -11.16 6.77 8.34
C GLU A 72 -10.40 6.74 7.02
N GLN A 73 -9.08 6.61 7.07
CA GLN A 73 -8.26 6.43 5.87
C GLN A 73 -8.66 5.15 5.11
N ALA A 74 -8.90 4.05 5.84
CA ALA A 74 -9.38 2.80 5.23
C ALA A 74 -10.77 2.93 4.62
N ARG A 75 -11.71 3.61 5.29
CA ARG A 75 -13.05 3.92 4.74
C ARG A 75 -12.95 4.68 3.44
N THR A 76 -12.12 5.73 3.43
CA THR A 76 -11.88 6.54 2.24
C THR A 76 -11.34 5.69 1.09
N PHE A 77 -10.40 4.77 1.35
CA PHE A 77 -9.90 3.83 0.34
C PHE A 77 -10.99 2.88 -0.19
N THR A 78 -11.82 2.32 0.69
CA THR A 78 -12.92 1.45 0.30
C THR A 78 -13.97 2.20 -0.52
N GLU A 79 -14.36 3.41 -0.11
CA GLU A 79 -15.37 4.23 -0.79
C GLU A 79 -14.89 4.73 -2.15
N ARG A 80 -13.65 5.22 -2.25
CA ARG A 80 -13.12 5.80 -3.50
C ARG A 80 -12.68 4.74 -4.51
N TYR A 81 -12.17 3.59 -4.06
CA TYR A 81 -11.47 2.64 -4.92
C TYR A 81 -11.96 1.19 -4.78
N GLY A 82 -12.85 0.88 -3.84
CA GLY A 82 -13.39 -0.47 -3.66
C GLY A 82 -12.44 -1.48 -3.02
N PHE A 83 -11.40 -1.03 -2.30
CA PHE A 83 -10.46 -1.94 -1.64
C PHE A 83 -11.12 -2.78 -0.56
N THR A 84 -10.80 -4.08 -0.57
CA THR A 84 -11.33 -5.08 0.37
C THR A 84 -10.25 -5.74 1.22
N SER A 85 -8.99 -5.30 1.13
CA SER A 85 -7.91 -5.75 2.00
C SER A 85 -7.04 -4.56 2.40
N PHE A 86 -6.50 -4.60 3.63
CA PHE A 86 -5.79 -3.47 4.23
C PHE A 86 -4.40 -3.87 4.70
N LYS A 87 -3.43 -2.99 4.45
CA LYS A 87 -2.06 -3.13 4.92
C LYS A 87 -1.62 -1.86 5.64
N LEU A 88 -1.39 -1.93 6.95
CA LEU A 88 -0.86 -0.82 7.74
C LEU A 88 0.67 -0.78 7.72
N LYS A 89 1.23 0.38 7.36
CA LYS A 89 2.64 0.69 7.60
C LYS A 89 2.87 0.96 9.08
N GLY A 90 3.54 0.02 9.75
CA GLY A 90 3.91 0.12 11.16
C GLY A 90 5.39 0.48 11.36
N GLY A 91 5.81 0.48 12.63
CA GLY A 91 7.12 0.95 13.08
C GLY A 91 7.20 2.47 13.23
N VAL A 92 6.06 3.15 13.40
CA VAL A 92 5.94 4.60 13.59
C VAL A 92 5.60 4.91 15.05
N PHE A 93 4.64 4.19 15.62
CA PHE A 93 4.19 4.34 17.01
C PHE A 93 4.60 3.12 17.86
N PRO A 94 4.47 3.19 19.20
CA PRO A 94 4.66 2.02 20.05
C PRO A 94 3.83 0.82 19.59
N PRO A 95 4.37 -0.42 19.71
CA PRO A 95 3.68 -1.64 19.29
C PRO A 95 2.21 -1.75 19.72
N ASP A 96 1.91 -1.42 20.97
CA ASP A 96 0.56 -1.54 21.52
C ASP A 96 -0.44 -0.57 20.86
N GLU A 97 0.02 0.62 20.46
CA GLU A 97 -0.80 1.59 19.73
C GLU A 97 -1.07 1.12 18.30
N GLU A 98 -0.07 0.53 17.63
CA GLU A 98 -0.25 -0.02 16.29
C GLU A 98 -1.13 -1.28 16.30
N ILE A 99 -1.03 -2.11 17.35
CA ILE A 99 -1.95 -3.23 17.57
C ILE A 99 -3.38 -2.72 17.76
N ALA A 100 -3.57 -1.62 18.51
CA ALA A 100 -4.89 -1.01 18.67
C ALA A 100 -5.46 -0.53 17.34
N ALA A 101 -4.64 0.07 16.46
CA ALA A 101 -5.05 0.47 15.11
C ALA A 101 -5.48 -0.73 14.24
N VAL A 102 -4.71 -1.83 14.26
CA VAL A 102 -5.07 -3.05 13.51
C VAL A 102 -6.36 -3.68 14.05
N ARG A 103 -6.55 -3.69 15.38
CA ARG A 103 -7.80 -4.18 16.00
C ARG A 103 -8.99 -3.32 15.62
N ALA A 104 -8.84 -1.99 15.60
CA ALA A 104 -9.88 -1.06 15.18
C ALA A 104 -10.26 -1.27 13.70
N LEU A 105 -9.27 -1.47 12.82
CA LEU A 105 -9.51 -1.83 11.41
C LEU A 105 -10.29 -3.14 11.27
N ALA A 106 -9.87 -4.20 11.97
CA ALA A 106 -10.55 -5.49 11.92
C ALA A 106 -12.00 -5.42 12.45
N ALA A 107 -12.25 -4.58 13.46
CA ALA A 107 -13.59 -4.35 13.98
C ALA A 107 -14.47 -3.53 13.02
N ALA A 108 -13.90 -2.51 12.36
CA ALA A 108 -14.62 -1.66 11.41
C ALA A 108 -14.91 -2.37 10.07
N PHE A 109 -14.08 -3.35 9.69
CA PHE A 109 -14.19 -4.09 8.44
C PHE A 109 -14.17 -5.62 8.68
N PRO A 110 -15.22 -6.20 9.29
CA PRO A 110 -15.27 -7.64 9.56
C PRO A 110 -15.14 -8.46 8.27
N GLY A 111 -14.25 -9.46 8.27
CA GLY A 111 -14.01 -10.35 7.13
C GLY A 111 -13.00 -9.84 6.10
N HIS A 112 -12.55 -8.59 6.22
CA HIS A 112 -11.51 -8.03 5.36
C HIS A 112 -10.10 -8.41 5.86
N PRO A 113 -9.21 -8.96 5.01
CA PRO A 113 -7.85 -9.26 5.41
C PRO A 113 -7.10 -7.99 5.83
N CYS A 114 -6.50 -8.03 7.03
CA CYS A 114 -5.72 -6.94 7.60
C CYS A 114 -4.30 -7.43 7.94
N ALA A 115 -3.28 -6.75 7.44
CA ALA A 115 -1.88 -7.02 7.77
C ALA A 115 -1.18 -5.74 8.26
N SER A 116 -0.20 -5.88 9.14
CA SER A 116 0.73 -4.78 9.50
C SER A 116 2.15 -5.12 9.06
N THR A 117 2.93 -4.10 8.71
CA THR A 117 4.35 -4.27 8.36
C THR A 117 5.23 -3.22 9.05
N PRO A 118 6.05 -3.60 10.04
CA PRO A 118 7.03 -2.70 10.62
C PRO A 118 8.21 -2.48 9.67
N THR A 119 8.70 -1.25 9.55
CA THR A 119 9.77 -0.90 8.59
C THR A 119 11.05 -0.46 9.30
N ALA A 120 11.72 -1.39 9.98
CA ALA A 120 13.16 -1.34 10.35
C ALA A 120 13.51 -2.61 11.16
N PRO A 121 14.77 -3.08 11.14
CA PRO A 121 15.28 -3.97 12.18
C PRO A 121 15.42 -3.14 13.46
N GLY A 122 14.41 -3.09 14.33
CA GLY A 122 14.50 -2.16 15.46
C GLY A 122 13.39 -2.12 16.50
N PRO A 123 12.08 -2.07 16.17
CA PRO A 123 11.10 -1.74 17.21
C PRO A 123 10.55 -2.97 17.95
N TRP A 124 10.64 -4.16 17.35
CA TRP A 124 9.99 -5.37 17.86
C TRP A 124 11.05 -6.43 18.12
N ARG A 125 11.28 -6.76 19.39
CA ARG A 125 12.15 -7.86 19.80
C ARG A 125 11.31 -9.12 20.05
N PRO A 126 11.78 -10.31 19.66
CA PRO A 126 11.22 -11.56 20.19
C PRO A 126 11.26 -11.47 21.73
N ARG A 127 10.17 -11.87 22.39
CA ARG A 127 10.19 -12.10 23.83
C ARG A 127 10.99 -13.35 24.15
#